data_AF-A0A4Y2V345-F1
#
_entry.id   AF-A0A4Y2V345-F1
#
_cell.length_a   1.000
_cell.length_b   1.000
_cell.length_c   1.000
_cell.angle_alpha   90.00
_cell.angle_beta   90.00
_cell.angle_gamma   90.00
#
_symmetry.space_group_name_H-M   'P 1'
#
loop_
_entity.id
_entity.type
_entity.pdbx_description
1 polymer ?
#
loop_
_entity_poly.entity_id
_entity_poly.type
_entity_poly.pdbx_seq_one_letter_code
_entity_poly.pdbx_strand_id
1 'polypeptide(L)'
;SVCAWFEKHQDEFTVLPWPANSPDLNPIENLWDHLDRVVRAMDPQPRNLAQLATALESAWLNIPVNTFRNLIDSLPARLAAVRSAKGGYSGF
;
A
#
# COMPACT_ATOMS: atom_id res chain seq x y z
N SER A 1 7.51 21.68 10.98
CA SER A 1 7.67 20.75 9.84
C SER A 1 7.02 19.42 10.18
N VAL A 2 6.85 18.53 9.21
CA VAL A 2 6.34 17.16 9.47
C VAL A 2 7.27 16.42 10.44
N CYS A 3 8.59 16.58 10.32
CA CYS A 3 9.55 15.98 11.24
C CYS A 3 9.34 16.42 12.69
N ALA A 4 9.20 17.73 12.93
CA ALA A 4 8.94 18.24 14.28
C ALA A 4 7.62 17.73 14.89
N TRP A 5 6.62 17.42 14.04
CA TRP A 5 5.38 16.80 14.50
C TRP A 5 5.62 15.36 14.99
N PHE A 6 6.37 14.54 14.23
CA PHE A 6 6.71 13.18 14.67
C PHE A 6 7.63 13.17 15.89
N GLU A 7 8.59 14.09 15.97
CA GLU A 7 9.45 14.24 17.16
C GLU A 7 8.64 14.53 18.42
N LYS A 8 7.60 15.38 18.31
CA LYS A 8 6.69 15.68 19.42
C LYS A 8 5.84 14.47 19.85
N HIS A 9 5.53 13.55 18.94
CA HIS A 9 4.66 12.39 19.20
C HIS A 9 5.42 11.05 19.13
N GLN A 10 6.72 11.07 19.47
CA GLN A 10 7.58 9.88 19.39
C GLN A 10 7.14 8.73 20.31
N ASP A 11 6.39 9.05 21.39
CA ASP A 11 5.82 8.06 22.30
C ASP A 11 4.55 7.38 21.75
N GLU A 12 3.93 7.96 20.70
CA GLU A 12 2.72 7.44 20.05
C GLU A 12 3.01 6.80 18.70
N PHE A 13 4.00 7.32 17.96
CA PHE A 13 4.31 6.89 16.60
C PHE A 13 5.79 6.58 16.44
N THR A 14 6.08 5.40 15.91
CA THR A 14 7.43 5.03 15.47
C THR A 14 7.53 5.21 13.95
N VAL A 15 8.39 6.13 13.51
CA VAL A 15 8.73 6.28 12.09
C VAL A 15 9.69 5.15 11.71
N LEU A 16 9.27 4.30 10.77
CA LEU A 16 10.11 3.21 10.28
C LEU A 16 11.21 3.75 9.34
N PRO A 17 12.45 3.25 9.45
CA PRO A 17 13.49 3.58 8.47
C PRO A 17 13.09 3.03 7.10
N TRP A 18 13.04 3.90 6.09
CA TRP A 18 12.60 3.54 4.75
C TRP A 18 13.73 3.67 3.73
N PRO A 19 14.09 2.60 2.99
CA PRO A 19 15.06 2.69 1.91
C PRO A 19 14.48 3.44 0.69
N ALA A 20 15.31 4.23 0.03
CA ALA A 20 14.92 4.90 -1.21
C ALA A 20 14.56 3.88 -2.30
N ASN A 21 13.63 4.25 -3.20
CA ASN A 21 13.23 3.45 -4.37
C ASN A 21 12.81 2.00 -4.08
N SER A 22 12.18 1.74 -2.93
CA SER A 22 11.73 0.39 -2.53
C SER A 22 10.19 0.29 -2.46
N PRO A 23 9.47 0.43 -3.59
CA PRO A 23 8.01 0.28 -3.62
C PRO A 23 7.58 -1.16 -3.31
N ASP A 24 8.44 -2.15 -3.59
CA ASP A 24 8.23 -3.57 -3.29
C ASP A 24 8.03 -3.82 -1.78
N LEU A 25 8.67 -3.01 -0.94
CA LEU A 25 8.49 -3.07 0.51
C LEU A 25 7.22 -2.38 0.99
N ASN A 26 6.55 -1.54 0.18
CA ASN A 26 5.38 -0.77 0.56
C ASN A 26 4.09 -1.56 0.32
N PRO A 27 3.40 -2.06 1.37
CA PRO A 27 2.23 -2.92 1.19
C PRO A 27 1.05 -2.22 0.51
N ILE A 28 0.99 -0.88 0.56
CA ILE A 28 -0.12 -0.12 -0.04
C ILE A 28 -0.09 -0.17 -1.57
N GLU A 29 1.06 -0.40 -2.20
CA GLU A 29 1.17 -0.48 -3.66
C GLU A 29 0.31 -1.62 -4.21
N ASN A 30 0.26 -2.75 -3.49
CA ASN A 30 -0.60 -3.88 -3.86
C ASN A 30 -2.09 -3.54 -3.71
N LEU A 31 -2.45 -2.68 -2.76
CA LEU A 31 -3.84 -2.22 -2.59
C LEU A 31 -4.22 -1.25 -3.71
N TRP A 32 -3.32 -0.38 -4.15
CA TRP A 32 -3.58 0.50 -5.29
C TRP A 32 -3.81 -0.27 -6.58
N ASP A 33 -2.97 -1.28 -6.86
CA ASP A 33 -3.16 -2.18 -8.01
C ASP A 33 -4.48 -2.96 -7.89
N HIS A 34 -4.86 -3.42 -6.69
CA HIS A 34 -6.17 -4.04 -6.48
C HIS A 34 -7.33 -3.10 -6.81
N LEU A 35 -7.30 -1.86 -6.30
CA LEU A 35 -8.34 -0.86 -6.58
C LEU A 35 -8.44 -0.54 -8.07
N ASP A 36 -7.30 -0.34 -8.75
CA ASP A 36 -7.27 -0.05 -10.19
C ASP A 36 -7.91 -1.18 -10.99
N ARG A 37 -7.59 -2.45 -10.68
CA ARG A 37 -8.20 -3.62 -11.32
C ARG A 37 -9.71 -3.69 -11.10
N VAL A 38 -10.17 -3.46 -9.87
CA VAL A 38 -11.59 -3.48 -9.54
C VAL A 38 -12.34 -2.41 -10.32
N VAL A 39 -11.86 -1.16 -10.31
CA VAL A 39 -12.49 -0.04 -11.02
C VAL A 39 -12.49 -0.26 -12.54
N ARG A 40 -11.40 -0.79 -13.12
CA ARG A 40 -11.33 -1.12 -14.55
C ARG A 40 -12.29 -2.23 -14.96
N ALA A 41 -12.59 -3.17 -14.06
CA ALA A 41 -13.51 -4.26 -14.32
C ALA A 41 -14.99 -3.87 -14.16
N MET A 42 -15.30 -2.67 -13.65
CA MET A 42 -16.68 -2.21 -13.49
C MET A 42 -17.38 -1.99 -14.83
N ASP A 43 -18.67 -2.33 -14.89
CA ASP A 43 -19.54 -2.04 -16.03
C ASP A 43 -20.87 -1.41 -15.54
N PRO A 44 -21.19 -0.16 -15.93
CA PRO A 44 -20.36 0.74 -16.73
C PRO A 44 -19.16 1.28 -15.94
N GLN A 45 -18.04 1.51 -16.62
CA GLN A 45 -16.91 2.21 -16.03
C GLN A 45 -17.28 3.66 -15.64
N PRO A 46 -16.68 4.22 -14.57
CA PRO A 46 -16.84 5.63 -14.21
C PRO A 46 -16.45 6.57 -15.35
N ARG A 47 -17.30 7.55 -15.66
CA ARG A 47 -17.10 8.51 -16.77
C ARG A 47 -16.77 9.92 -16.32
N ASN A 48 -16.75 10.17 -15.01
CA ASN A 48 -16.40 11.46 -14.42
C ASN A 48 -15.77 11.26 -13.04
N LEU A 49 -15.21 12.34 -12.49
CA LEU A 49 -14.49 12.32 -11.22
C LEU A 49 -15.36 11.89 -10.04
N ALA A 50 -16.63 12.32 -9.99
CA ALA A 50 -17.53 11.96 -8.89
C ALA A 50 -17.85 10.45 -8.88
N GLN A 51 -18.10 9.89 -10.06
CA GLN A 51 -18.29 8.45 -10.23
C GLN A 51 -17.03 7.67 -9.89
N LEU A 52 -15.85 8.17 -10.30
CA LEU A 52 -14.57 7.52 -9.99
C LEU A 52 -14.29 7.52 -8.49
N ALA A 53 -14.52 8.64 -7.79
CA ALA A 53 -14.35 8.71 -6.34
C ALA A 53 -15.28 7.72 -5.62
N THR A 54 -16.56 7.68 -6.03
CA THR A 54 -17.56 6.75 -5.47
C THR A 54 -17.16 5.29 -5.72
N ALA A 55 -16.68 4.98 -6.92
CA ALA A 55 -16.23 3.63 -7.29
C ALA A 55 -15.01 3.20 -6.47
N LEU A 56 -14.03 4.09 -6.28
CA LEU A 56 -12.83 3.83 -5.47
C LEU A 56 -13.18 3.63 -4.00
N GLU A 57 -14.05 4.48 -3.44
CA GLU A 57 -14.50 4.35 -2.05
C GLU A 57 -15.26 3.03 -1.84
N SER A 58 -16.18 2.69 -2.74
CA SER A 58 -16.91 1.42 -2.70
C SER A 58 -15.97 0.23 -2.82
N ALA A 59 -15.01 0.27 -3.75
CA ALA A 59 -14.01 -0.79 -3.90
C ALA A 59 -13.16 -0.95 -2.63
N TRP A 60 -12.70 0.17 -2.05
CA TRP A 60 -11.90 0.18 -0.82
C TRP A 60 -12.65 -0.42 0.37
N LEU A 61 -13.89 -0.02 0.60
CA LEU A 61 -14.72 -0.53 1.69
C LEU A 61 -15.04 -2.02 1.56
N ASN A 62 -14.98 -2.56 0.35
CA ASN A 62 -15.20 -3.99 0.09
C ASN A 62 -13.92 -4.83 0.18
N ILE A 63 -12.73 -4.23 0.37
CA ILE A 63 -11.49 -4.99 0.57
C ILE A 63 -11.60 -5.76 1.89
N PRO A 64 -11.51 -7.10 1.89
CA PRO A 64 -11.55 -7.89 3.12
C PRO A 64 -10.39 -7.50 4.05
N VAL A 65 -10.66 -7.41 5.36
CA VAL A 65 -9.61 -7.13 6.36
C VAL A 65 -8.44 -8.13 6.26
N ASN A 66 -8.73 -9.39 5.90
CA ASN A 66 -7.70 -10.41 5.68
C ASN A 66 -6.72 -10.03 4.57
N THR A 67 -7.12 -9.28 3.55
CA THR A 67 -6.21 -8.78 2.50
C THR A 67 -5.14 -7.88 3.12
N PHE A 68 -5.53 -6.96 4.00
CA PHE A 68 -4.58 -6.09 4.71
C PHE A 68 -3.66 -6.89 5.62
N ARG A 69 -4.20 -7.85 6.38
CA ARG A 69 -3.37 -8.72 7.26
C ARG A 69 -2.35 -9.52 6.45
N ASN A 70 -2.77 -10.16 5.37
CA ASN A 70 -1.86 -10.93 4.50
C ASN A 70 -0.72 -10.07 3.93
N LEU A 71 -1.02 -8.81 3.59
CA LEU A 71 0.00 -7.88 3.10
C LEU A 71 1.02 -7.52 4.20
N ILE A 72 0.55 -7.25 5.41
CA ILE A 72 1.42 -7.00 6.57
C ILE A 72 2.25 -8.24 6.90
N ASP A 73 1.62 -9.41 6.97
CA ASP A 73 2.24 -10.70 7.27
C ASP A 73 3.28 -11.11 6.21
N SER A 74 3.18 -10.56 4.99
CA SER A 74 4.15 -10.79 3.92
C SER A 74 5.46 -10.01 4.09
N LEU A 75 5.49 -8.94 4.90
CA LEU A 75 6.66 -8.04 5.04
C LEU A 75 7.97 -8.78 5.39
N PRO A 76 8.00 -9.74 6.34
CA PRO A 76 9.23 -10.50 6.62
C PRO A 76 9.76 -11.25 5.39
N ALA A 77 8.87 -11.81 4.56
CA ALA A 77 9.26 -12.50 3.33
C ALA A 77 9.81 -11.52 2.28
N ARG A 78 9.20 -10.34 2.13
CA ARG A 78 9.69 -9.28 1.23
C ARG A 78 11.08 -8.80 1.64
N LEU A 79 11.29 -8.55 2.92
CA LEU A 79 12.61 -8.17 3.47
C LEU A 79 13.66 -9.27 3.24
N ALA A 80 13.29 -10.55 3.41
CA ALA A 80 14.18 -11.67 3.12
C ALA A 80 14.53 -11.75 1.62
N ALA A 81 13.58 -11.44 0.74
CA ALA A 81 13.81 -11.41 -0.71
C ALA A 81 14.72 -10.24 -1.11
N VAL A 82 14.49 -9.02 -0.61
CA VAL A 82 15.39 -7.87 -0.82
C VAL A 82 16.80 -8.17 -0.33
N ARG A 83 16.93 -8.79 0.85
CA ARG A 83 18.22 -9.20 1.39
C ARG A 83 18.91 -10.24 0.48
N SER A 84 18.16 -11.21 -0.03
CA SER A 84 18.68 -12.23 -0.96
C SER A 84 19.11 -11.61 -2.30
N ALA A 85 18.38 -10.59 -2.76
CA ALA A 85 18.72 -9.78 -3.92
C ALA A 85 19.82 -8.74 -3.65
N LYS A 86 20.42 -8.72 -2.45
CA LYS A 86 21.45 -7.76 -2.02
C LYS A 86 21.02 -6.28 -2.21
N GLY A 87 19.75 -5.99 -1.92
CA GLY A 87 19.16 -4.66 -2.10
C GLY A 87 18.60 -4.40 -3.50
N GLY A 88 18.69 -5.37 -4.42
CA GLY A 88 18.02 -5.32 -5.72
C GLY A 88 16.51 -5.65 -5.64
N TYR A 89 15.84 -5.56 -6.79
CA TYR A 89 14.41 -5.83 -6.92
C TYR A 89 14.04 -7.24 -6.45
N SER A 90 13.03 -7.33 -5.58
CA SER A 90 12.64 -8.59 -4.91
C SER A 90 11.56 -9.39 -5.63
N GLY A 91 10.91 -8.84 -6.66
CA GLY A 91 9.81 -9.51 -7.38
C GLY A 91 8.44 -9.42 -6.71
N PHE A 92 8.36 -8.72 -5.58
CA PHE A 92 7.10 -8.37 -4.91
C PHE A 92 6.46 -7.10 -5.47
#